data_AF-A0A662LNQ5-F1
#
_entry.id   AF-A0A662LNQ5-F1
#
_cell.length_a   1.000
_cell.length_b   1.000
_cell.length_c   1.000
_cell.angle_alpha   90.00
_cell.angle_beta   90.00
_cell.angle_gamma   90.00
#
_symmetry.space_group_name_H-M   'P 1'
#
loop_
_entity.id
_entity.type
_entity.pdbx_description
1 polymer ?
#
loop_
_entity_poly.entity_id
_entity_poly.type
_entity_poly.pdbx_seq_one_letter_code
_entity_poly.pdbx_strand_id
1 'polypeptide(L)'
;MKISPTNMDDNAKTSYFNSYLTVDESGSEAFYRTFSIDFDPAVELQITSIPRQAKISYNFGHSSGYSTEISLRAQGGALDDIIQKFIIDPLPEYMSFDLTVVGERSFTYESDQSYSVTYMVDSVQDGNLVKLDLENLPKKMTVNWGLSINLLAKSGSGLIDLDMSSDIGAARLYLQGSEKPFISVNHFPKKFLLQGYLDVDSLYGYVSLSTDADDTTTVNVPLAFDKWEITANLRINDGYGRVSFDLPSEESPHVMLGLDTNGGALFGLDVTVFDTSLDKEVLSVTVEALATDDLMISFDNNDGKIENVDLNGLITQLQNIFVAIDFRGINFDLEGSWSLGDGGEFSMKANQEMSLNLDDLEFDGMKLSGTIALHPDSSVQVEWDRGKQGFFMVSSHAIDVDTAVDFTFVDQSSNQINIYAKIVLNPDCIVKFDWEWGQAGHFTVFTNEFLKELQFKVGYIYSPEQQEYQYGFDIHAQDVGIIRTIQWDTENGNVPRIWILGDEPLPGDWDVWLLWNYNWYEVK
;
A
#
# COMPACT_ATOMS: atom_id res chain seq x y z
N MET A 1 -8.55 -48.48 17.27
CA MET A 1 -7.48 -49.39 17.75
C MET A 1 -6.79 -48.72 18.92
N LYS A 2 -6.39 -49.44 19.98
CA LYS A 2 -5.75 -48.89 21.18
C LYS A 2 -4.29 -49.34 21.25
N ILE A 3 -3.35 -48.41 21.31
CA ILE A 3 -1.91 -48.68 21.48
C ILE A 3 -1.53 -48.20 22.88
N SER A 4 -1.36 -49.12 23.81
CA SER A 4 -0.87 -48.83 25.16
C SER A 4 0.62 -49.19 25.25
N PRO A 5 1.55 -48.22 25.30
CA PRO A 5 2.96 -48.51 25.54
C PRO A 5 3.17 -48.90 27.01
N THR A 6 2.76 -50.12 27.38
CA THR A 6 3.17 -50.69 28.66
C THR A 6 4.61 -51.18 28.52
N ASN A 7 5.57 -50.47 29.14
CA ASN A 7 7.02 -50.75 29.21
C ASN A 7 7.91 -50.16 28.11
N MET A 8 7.68 -48.92 27.69
CA MET A 8 8.67 -48.17 26.90
C MET A 8 9.36 -47.14 27.79
N ASP A 9 10.66 -46.88 27.55
CA ASP A 9 11.36 -45.75 28.18
C ASP A 9 10.62 -44.45 27.81
N ASP A 10 10.56 -43.49 28.73
CA ASP A 10 9.82 -42.22 28.58
C ASP A 10 10.23 -41.40 27.34
N ASN A 11 11.36 -41.75 26.69
CA ASN A 11 11.90 -41.11 25.48
C ASN A 11 11.90 -42.03 24.24
N ALA A 12 11.23 -43.18 24.27
CA ALA A 12 11.26 -44.12 23.17
C ALA A 12 10.45 -43.61 21.97
N LYS A 13 10.96 -43.78 20.75
CA LYS A 13 10.18 -43.50 19.52
C LYS A 13 9.38 -44.73 19.12
N THR A 14 8.14 -44.55 18.65
CA THR A 14 7.30 -45.65 18.16
C THR A 14 6.73 -45.34 16.78
N SER A 15 6.80 -46.31 15.88
CA SER A 15 6.16 -46.25 14.56
C SER A 15 5.02 -47.26 14.48
N TYR A 16 3.88 -46.84 13.95
CA TYR A 16 2.70 -47.65 13.73
C TYR A 16 2.33 -47.67 12.26
N PHE A 17 1.97 -48.84 11.75
CA PHE A 17 1.58 -49.05 10.36
C PHE A 17 0.19 -49.68 10.30
N ASN A 18 -0.67 -49.16 9.42
CA ASN A 18 -1.98 -49.73 9.16
C ASN A 18 -2.32 -49.64 7.67
N SER A 19 -3.22 -50.48 7.20
CA SER A 19 -3.76 -50.36 5.85
C SER A 19 -5.27 -50.56 5.84
N TYR A 20 -5.91 -49.92 4.86
CA TYR A 20 -7.35 -49.94 4.68
C TYR A 20 -7.68 -50.25 3.23
N LEU A 21 -8.50 -51.29 3.04
CA LEU A 21 -9.01 -51.74 1.75
C LEU A 21 -10.54 -51.57 1.74
N THR A 22 -11.06 -50.88 0.74
CA THR A 22 -12.46 -50.92 0.34
C THR A 22 -12.59 -51.69 -0.96
N VAL A 23 -13.64 -52.52 -1.04
CA VAL A 23 -14.05 -53.21 -2.26
C VAL A 23 -15.35 -52.62 -2.79
N ASP A 24 -15.54 -52.67 -4.11
CA ASP A 24 -16.79 -52.30 -4.77
C ASP A 24 -17.86 -53.41 -4.61
N GLU A 25 -19.04 -53.19 -5.20
CA GLU A 25 -20.15 -54.14 -5.16
C GLU A 25 -19.82 -55.50 -5.83
N SER A 26 -18.78 -55.56 -6.66
CA SER A 26 -18.29 -56.79 -7.31
C SER A 26 -17.25 -57.54 -6.48
N GLY A 27 -16.83 -56.98 -5.34
CA GLY A 27 -15.74 -57.52 -4.52
C GLY A 27 -14.35 -57.20 -5.07
N SER A 28 -14.25 -56.34 -6.10
CA SER A 28 -12.98 -55.86 -6.62
C SER A 28 -12.46 -54.73 -5.73
N GLU A 29 -11.13 -54.59 -5.62
CA GLU A 29 -10.52 -53.48 -4.91
C GLU A 29 -10.98 -52.15 -5.52
N ALA A 30 -11.69 -51.36 -4.73
CA ALA A 30 -12.09 -50.01 -5.09
C ALA A 30 -11.09 -48.97 -4.58
N PHE A 31 -10.44 -49.25 -3.46
CA PHE A 31 -9.52 -48.33 -2.80
C PHE A 31 -8.65 -49.05 -1.77
N TYR A 32 -7.32 -48.94 -1.89
CA TYR A 32 -6.36 -49.36 -0.87
C TYR A 32 -5.48 -48.20 -0.45
N ARG A 33 -5.26 -48.05 0.87
CA ARG A 33 -4.39 -47.01 1.43
C ARG A 33 -3.61 -47.55 2.61
N THR A 34 -2.32 -47.23 2.68
CA THR A 34 -1.47 -47.53 3.83
C THR A 34 -1.19 -46.24 4.60
N PHE A 35 -1.03 -46.32 5.90
CA PHE A 35 -0.70 -45.18 6.77
C PHE A 35 0.44 -45.58 7.70
N SER A 36 1.38 -44.66 7.89
CA SER A 36 2.39 -44.74 8.95
C SER A 36 2.23 -43.55 9.89
N ILE A 37 2.36 -43.83 11.19
CA ILE A 37 2.27 -42.83 12.24
C ILE A 37 3.46 -43.02 13.18
N ASP A 38 4.27 -41.99 13.33
CA ASP A 38 5.45 -41.97 14.19
C ASP A 38 5.22 -41.06 15.39
N PHE A 39 5.69 -41.49 16.56
CA PHE A 39 5.58 -40.79 17.84
C PHE A 39 6.95 -40.57 18.46
N ASP A 40 7.21 -39.36 18.94
CA ASP A 40 8.46 -38.97 19.60
C ASP A 40 8.20 -37.95 20.73
N PRO A 41 8.16 -38.37 22.01
CA PRO A 41 8.25 -39.74 22.50
C PRO A 41 6.93 -40.52 22.36
N ALA A 42 6.98 -41.83 22.57
CA ALA A 42 5.83 -42.72 22.48
C ALA A 42 4.83 -42.49 23.61
N VAL A 43 3.58 -42.18 23.25
CA VAL A 43 2.47 -41.94 24.18
C VAL A 43 1.26 -42.81 23.85
N GLU A 44 0.40 -43.10 24.83
CA GLU A 44 -0.79 -43.94 24.63
C GLU A 44 -1.80 -43.25 23.71
N LEU A 45 -2.06 -43.84 22.53
CA LEU A 45 -3.00 -43.34 21.54
C LEU A 45 -4.12 -44.33 21.25
N GLN A 46 -5.34 -43.81 21.13
CA GLN A 46 -6.46 -44.52 20.51
C GLN A 46 -6.86 -43.82 19.21
N ILE A 47 -6.51 -44.42 18.06
CA ILE A 47 -6.95 -43.95 16.73
C ILE A 47 -8.29 -44.59 16.40
N THR A 48 -9.27 -43.75 16.07
CA THR A 48 -10.62 -44.15 15.61
C THR A 48 -10.91 -43.49 14.27
N SER A 49 -10.12 -43.79 13.24
CA SER A 49 -10.32 -43.20 11.90
C SER A 49 -11.52 -43.83 11.17
N ILE A 50 -12.17 -43.02 10.31
CA ILE A 50 -13.03 -43.50 9.21
C ILE A 50 -12.27 -43.23 7.90
N PRO A 51 -11.54 -44.22 7.36
CA PRO A 51 -10.58 -44.01 6.27
C PRO A 51 -11.15 -43.55 4.93
N ARG A 52 -12.48 -43.52 4.75
CA ARG A 52 -13.14 -43.12 3.50
C ARG A 52 -13.21 -41.60 3.26
N GLN A 53 -13.06 -40.76 4.29
CA GLN A 53 -13.34 -39.31 4.19
C GLN A 53 -12.11 -38.41 4.39
N ALA A 54 -10.89 -38.96 4.38
CA ALA A 54 -9.66 -38.23 4.76
C ALA A 54 -9.78 -37.52 6.13
N LYS A 55 -10.65 -38.04 7.00
CA LYS A 55 -10.91 -37.58 8.35
C LYS A 55 -10.19 -38.49 9.35
N ILE A 56 -9.36 -37.90 10.20
CA ILE A 56 -8.57 -38.62 11.20
C ILE A 56 -8.93 -38.08 12.57
N SER A 57 -9.38 -39.00 13.43
CA SER A 57 -9.76 -38.70 14.82
C SER A 57 -8.71 -39.25 15.76
N TYR A 58 -8.16 -38.39 16.61
CA TYR A 58 -7.12 -38.70 17.58
C TYR A 58 -7.68 -38.57 18.98
N ASN A 59 -7.44 -39.57 19.84
CA ASN A 59 -7.80 -39.52 21.25
C ASN A 59 -6.61 -39.97 22.11
N PHE A 60 -6.19 -39.12 23.05
CA PHE A 60 -5.13 -39.38 24.02
C PHE A 60 -5.73 -39.56 25.40
N GLY A 61 -5.25 -40.55 26.18
CA GLY A 61 -5.89 -40.96 27.44
C GLY A 61 -5.05 -40.74 28.71
N HIS A 62 -3.75 -40.46 28.58
CA HIS A 62 -2.86 -40.19 29.71
C HIS A 62 -1.81 -39.13 29.31
N SER A 63 -1.59 -38.14 30.18
CA SER A 63 -0.58 -37.11 29.97
C SER A 63 0.81 -37.70 30.18
N SER A 64 1.74 -37.39 29.29
CA SER A 64 3.16 -37.62 29.53
C SER A 64 3.82 -36.43 30.23
N GLY A 65 3.20 -35.23 30.19
CA GLY A 65 3.79 -33.98 30.64
C GLY A 65 4.95 -33.47 29.79
N TYR A 66 5.29 -34.18 28.70
CA TYR A 66 6.36 -33.84 27.76
C TYR A 66 5.80 -33.33 26.43
N SER A 67 6.62 -32.55 25.72
CA SER A 67 6.39 -32.25 24.31
C SER A 67 6.41 -33.54 23.49
N THR A 68 5.43 -33.72 22.61
CA THR A 68 5.30 -34.91 21.77
C THR A 68 5.11 -34.52 20.30
N GLU A 69 6.00 -35.03 19.43
CA GLU A 69 5.84 -34.95 17.98
C GLU A 69 5.08 -36.20 17.46
N ILE A 70 4.08 -35.96 16.63
CA ILE A 70 3.33 -37.00 15.93
C ILE A 70 3.45 -36.72 14.43
N SER A 71 4.12 -37.62 13.70
CA SER A 71 4.23 -37.54 12.24
C SER A 71 3.28 -38.57 11.59
N LEU A 72 2.49 -38.15 10.62
CA LEU A 72 1.58 -38.98 9.84
C LEU A 72 1.96 -38.92 8.37
N ARG A 73 2.02 -40.09 7.73
CA ARG A 73 2.14 -40.23 6.28
C ARG A 73 1.11 -41.23 5.77
N ALA A 74 0.39 -40.86 4.72
CA ALA A 74 -0.42 -41.79 3.95
C ALA A 74 0.35 -42.24 2.71
N GLN A 75 0.16 -43.47 2.28
CA GLN A 75 0.68 -43.99 1.03
C GLN A 75 -0.47 -44.45 0.12
N GLY A 76 -0.47 -43.93 -1.11
CA GLY A 76 -1.44 -44.25 -2.16
C GLY A 76 -2.60 -43.25 -2.31
N GLY A 77 -2.86 -42.89 -3.58
CA GLY A 77 -3.91 -41.95 -3.99
C GLY A 77 -3.55 -40.49 -3.72
N ALA A 78 -4.56 -39.61 -3.64
CA ALA A 78 -4.39 -38.15 -3.56
C ALA A 78 -3.73 -37.59 -2.28
N LEU A 79 -3.22 -38.44 -1.37
CA LEU A 79 -2.55 -38.01 -0.13
C LEU A 79 -1.10 -38.51 -0.04
N ASP A 80 -0.59 -39.18 -1.08
CA ASP A 80 0.75 -39.81 -1.07
C ASP A 80 1.87 -38.78 -0.83
N ASP A 81 1.66 -37.56 -1.33
CA ASP A 81 2.61 -36.45 -1.25
C ASP A 81 2.37 -35.51 -0.06
N ILE A 82 1.50 -35.90 0.88
CA ILE A 82 1.17 -35.08 2.05
C ILE A 82 1.73 -35.71 3.33
N ILE A 83 2.62 -34.99 4.01
CA ILE A 83 3.18 -35.39 5.31
C ILE A 83 2.70 -34.39 6.35
N GLN A 84 2.11 -34.90 7.43
CA GLN A 84 1.52 -34.06 8.48
C GLN A 84 2.27 -34.29 9.78
N LYS A 85 2.48 -33.22 10.56
CA LYS A 85 3.13 -33.29 11.85
C LYS A 85 2.40 -32.44 12.86
N PHE A 86 2.28 -32.95 14.08
CA PHE A 86 1.74 -32.22 15.22
C PHE A 86 2.79 -32.22 16.32
N ILE A 87 3.12 -31.04 16.84
CA ILE A 87 3.89 -30.88 18.07
C ILE A 87 2.90 -30.43 19.14
N ILE A 88 2.77 -31.23 20.19
CA ILE A 88 1.86 -30.97 21.31
C ILE A 88 2.70 -30.73 22.56
N ASP A 89 2.68 -29.51 23.11
CA ASP A 89 3.57 -29.13 24.22
C ASP A 89 2.85 -28.34 25.34
N PRO A 90 2.63 -28.95 26.52
CA PRO A 90 2.81 -30.37 26.84
C PRO A 90 1.63 -31.22 26.34
N LEU A 91 1.83 -32.53 26.18
CA LEU A 91 0.72 -33.46 25.92
C LEU A 91 -0.28 -33.48 27.10
N PRO A 92 -1.56 -33.10 26.92
CA PRO A 92 -2.55 -33.07 27.99
C PRO A 92 -3.01 -34.48 28.40
N GLU A 93 -3.70 -34.57 29.54
CA GLU A 93 -4.27 -35.85 30.02
C GLU A 93 -5.29 -36.43 29.05
N TYR A 94 -6.05 -35.54 28.42
CA TYR A 94 -7.02 -35.87 27.40
C TYR A 94 -6.89 -34.87 26.26
N MET A 95 -6.85 -35.39 25.03
CA MET A 95 -7.01 -34.59 23.84
C MET A 95 -7.84 -35.32 22.79
N SER A 96 -8.79 -34.61 22.18
CA SER A 96 -9.58 -35.11 21.06
C SER A 96 -9.65 -34.09 19.94
N PHE A 97 -9.22 -34.49 18.75
CA PHE A 97 -9.38 -33.66 17.57
C PHE A 97 -9.59 -34.48 16.31
N ASP A 98 -10.22 -33.82 15.34
CA ASP A 98 -10.47 -34.29 14.01
C ASP A 98 -9.72 -33.40 13.01
N LEU A 99 -8.97 -34.01 12.10
CA LEU A 99 -8.41 -33.33 10.94
C LEU A 99 -9.00 -33.95 9.66
N THR A 100 -9.62 -33.11 8.84
CA THR A 100 -10.18 -33.50 7.54
C THR A 100 -9.37 -32.86 6.43
N VAL A 101 -8.61 -33.65 5.68
CA VAL A 101 -7.85 -33.16 4.53
C VAL A 101 -8.76 -33.14 3.31
N VAL A 102 -9.00 -31.95 2.75
CA VAL A 102 -9.91 -31.77 1.61
C VAL A 102 -9.14 -31.85 0.29
N GLY A 103 -7.87 -31.43 0.28
CA GLY A 103 -6.94 -31.58 -0.84
C GLY A 103 -5.50 -31.18 -0.45
N GLU A 104 -4.62 -31.07 -1.44
CA GLU A 104 -3.21 -30.65 -1.26
C GLU A 104 -3.06 -29.25 -0.65
N ARG A 105 -4.12 -28.43 -0.76
CA ARG A 105 -4.14 -27.00 -0.43
C ARG A 105 -5.15 -26.65 0.66
N SER A 106 -5.85 -27.63 1.23
CA SER A 106 -6.92 -27.33 2.18
C SER A 106 -7.24 -28.43 3.17
N PHE A 107 -7.59 -28.02 4.39
CA PHE A 107 -8.02 -28.91 5.46
C PHE A 107 -8.90 -28.18 6.47
N THR A 108 -9.60 -28.97 7.29
CA THR A 108 -10.39 -28.50 8.43
C THR A 108 -9.92 -29.19 9.70
N TYR A 109 -9.62 -28.41 10.73
CA TYR A 109 -9.30 -28.86 12.08
C TYR A 109 -10.46 -28.56 13.03
N GLU A 110 -10.85 -29.56 13.82
CA GLU A 110 -11.84 -29.40 14.90
C GLU A 110 -11.35 -30.13 16.15
N SER A 111 -11.34 -29.45 17.29
CA SER A 111 -11.05 -30.04 18.59
C SER A 111 -12.15 -29.75 19.61
N ASP A 112 -12.19 -30.55 20.65
CA ASP A 112 -13.12 -30.38 21.76
C ASP A 112 -12.77 -29.13 22.62
N GLN A 113 -11.49 -28.82 22.72
CA GLN A 113 -10.96 -27.63 23.40
C GLN A 113 -9.66 -27.12 22.77
N SER A 114 -9.21 -25.95 23.20
CA SER A 114 -7.95 -25.38 22.70
C SER A 114 -6.78 -26.10 23.34
N TYR A 115 -5.78 -26.45 22.53
CA TYR A 115 -4.56 -27.12 22.96
C TYR A 115 -3.35 -26.33 22.45
N SER A 116 -2.20 -26.51 23.10
CA SER A 116 -0.91 -26.00 22.62
C SER A 116 -0.40 -26.92 21.51
N VAL A 117 -0.89 -26.69 20.30
CA VAL A 117 -0.59 -27.51 19.11
C VAL A 117 0.05 -26.65 18.05
N THR A 118 1.24 -27.07 17.61
CA THR A 118 1.82 -26.62 16.35
C THR A 118 1.58 -27.68 15.29
N TYR A 119 0.92 -27.31 14.20
CA TYR A 119 0.65 -28.20 13.07
C TYR A 119 1.50 -27.81 11.87
N MET A 120 2.22 -28.79 11.32
CA MET A 120 2.98 -28.63 10.10
C MET A 120 2.47 -29.59 9.03
N VAL A 121 2.41 -29.14 7.79
CA VAL A 121 2.07 -29.98 6.65
C VAL A 121 2.99 -29.71 5.48
N ASP A 122 3.62 -30.77 4.97
CA ASP A 122 4.34 -30.77 3.71
C ASP A 122 3.40 -31.29 2.61
N SER A 123 3.39 -30.64 1.44
CA SER A 123 2.60 -31.06 0.28
C SER A 123 3.32 -30.72 -1.03
N VAL A 124 3.22 -31.59 -2.04
CA VAL A 124 3.62 -31.26 -3.42
C VAL A 124 2.47 -30.50 -4.09
N GLN A 125 2.73 -29.27 -4.54
CA GLN A 125 1.78 -28.39 -5.21
C GLN A 125 2.42 -27.85 -6.49
N ASP A 126 1.79 -28.08 -7.64
CA ASP A 126 2.33 -27.68 -8.95
C ASP A 126 3.78 -28.16 -9.21
N GLY A 127 4.15 -29.31 -8.64
CA GLY A 127 5.51 -29.86 -8.71
C GLY A 127 6.51 -29.28 -7.71
N ASN A 128 6.11 -28.29 -6.91
CA ASN A 128 6.91 -27.71 -5.83
C ASN A 128 6.56 -28.38 -4.51
N LEU A 129 7.57 -28.69 -3.69
CA LEU A 129 7.32 -29.18 -2.34
C LEU A 129 7.25 -28.00 -1.37
N VAL A 130 6.11 -27.85 -0.72
CA VAL A 130 5.73 -26.68 0.08
C VAL A 130 5.41 -27.15 1.50
N LYS A 131 5.81 -26.36 2.49
CA LYS A 131 5.50 -26.60 3.91
C LYS A 131 4.70 -25.45 4.49
N LEU A 132 3.61 -25.75 5.20
CA LEU A 132 2.89 -24.83 6.09
C LEU A 132 3.19 -25.19 7.54
N ASP A 133 3.35 -24.18 8.39
CA ASP A 133 3.51 -24.28 9.84
C ASP A 133 2.51 -23.33 10.52
N LEU A 134 1.69 -23.85 11.43
CA LEU A 134 0.65 -23.13 12.17
C LEU A 134 0.83 -23.35 13.67
N GLU A 135 1.04 -22.28 14.44
CA GLU A 135 1.29 -22.36 15.89
C GLU A 135 0.04 -22.01 16.71
N ASN A 136 -0.22 -22.79 17.78
CA ASN A 136 -1.35 -22.62 18.71
C ASN A 136 -2.72 -22.73 18.03
N LEU A 137 -3.00 -23.90 17.42
CA LEU A 137 -4.28 -24.12 16.73
C LEU A 137 -5.51 -23.83 17.62
N PRO A 138 -6.54 -23.16 17.07
CA PRO A 138 -7.77 -22.84 17.78
C PRO A 138 -8.75 -24.03 17.68
N LYS A 139 -9.88 -23.98 18.41
CA LYS A 139 -10.83 -25.12 18.44
C LYS A 139 -11.37 -25.53 17.07
N LYS A 140 -11.55 -24.56 16.17
CA LYS A 140 -12.02 -24.79 14.81
C LYS A 140 -11.23 -23.92 13.86
N MET A 141 -10.83 -24.51 12.74
CA MET A 141 -10.10 -23.82 11.70
C MET A 141 -10.38 -24.48 10.35
N THR A 142 -10.71 -23.66 9.36
CA THR A 142 -10.67 -24.02 7.94
C THR A 142 -9.49 -23.31 7.31
N VAL A 143 -8.68 -24.06 6.58
CA VAL A 143 -7.44 -23.54 5.97
C VAL A 143 -7.49 -23.78 4.47
N ASN A 144 -7.25 -22.72 3.70
CA ASN A 144 -6.78 -22.79 2.33
C ASN A 144 -5.38 -22.16 2.27
N TRP A 145 -4.46 -22.81 1.58
CA TRP A 145 -3.09 -22.36 1.54
C TRP A 145 -2.40 -22.75 0.25
N GLY A 146 -1.22 -22.21 0.05
CA GLY A 146 -0.26 -22.80 -0.85
C GLY A 146 0.67 -21.80 -1.49
N LEU A 147 1.65 -22.35 -2.19
CA LEU A 147 2.70 -21.60 -2.84
C LEU A 147 2.81 -22.08 -4.28
N SER A 148 2.86 -21.15 -5.24
CA SER A 148 3.16 -21.47 -6.63
C SER A 148 4.43 -20.74 -7.03
N ILE A 149 5.45 -21.51 -7.39
CA ILE A 149 6.78 -21.00 -7.75
C ILE A 149 7.09 -21.47 -9.16
N ASN A 150 7.44 -20.52 -10.02
CA ASN A 150 7.95 -20.78 -11.35
C ASN A 150 9.43 -20.39 -11.40
N LEU A 151 10.31 -21.38 -11.30
CA LEU A 151 11.76 -21.16 -11.29
C LEU A 151 12.30 -20.66 -12.65
N LEU A 152 11.61 -20.95 -13.75
CA LEU A 152 12.02 -20.50 -15.08
C LEU A 152 11.68 -19.03 -15.32
N ALA A 153 10.48 -18.62 -14.89
CA ALA A 153 10.02 -17.24 -14.94
C ALA A 153 10.36 -16.44 -13.66
N LYS A 154 11.14 -17.03 -12.76
CA LYS A 154 11.49 -16.53 -11.41
C LYS A 154 10.39 -15.72 -10.74
N SER A 155 9.20 -16.30 -10.66
CA SER A 155 8.07 -15.70 -9.96
C SER A 155 7.53 -16.63 -8.88
N GLY A 156 6.99 -16.02 -7.84
CA GLY A 156 6.41 -16.70 -6.69
C GLY A 156 5.12 -16.04 -6.23
N SER A 157 4.14 -16.87 -5.90
CA SER A 157 2.88 -16.45 -5.28
C SER A 157 2.59 -17.31 -4.07
N GLY A 158 2.08 -16.69 -3.00
CA GLY A 158 1.68 -17.36 -1.78
C GLY A 158 0.28 -16.94 -1.34
N LEU A 159 -0.45 -17.89 -0.75
CA LEU A 159 -1.78 -17.70 -0.20
C LEU A 159 -1.86 -18.35 1.19
N ILE A 160 -2.39 -17.60 2.16
CA ILE A 160 -2.85 -18.12 3.45
C ILE A 160 -4.24 -17.54 3.71
N ASP A 161 -5.24 -18.42 3.73
CA ASP A 161 -6.64 -18.10 3.96
C ASP A 161 -7.16 -18.96 5.13
N LEU A 162 -7.45 -18.30 6.25
CA LEU A 162 -7.79 -18.92 7.52
C LEU A 162 -9.15 -18.39 8.01
N ASP A 163 -10.07 -19.31 8.28
CA ASP A 163 -11.33 -19.04 8.98
C ASP A 163 -11.37 -19.86 10.27
N MET A 164 -11.32 -19.18 11.41
CA MET A 164 -10.97 -19.76 12.70
C MET A 164 -11.90 -19.32 13.82
N SER A 165 -11.97 -20.13 14.88
CA SER A 165 -12.73 -19.79 16.08
C SER A 165 -12.04 -18.78 17.02
N SER A 166 -10.73 -18.59 16.87
CA SER A 166 -9.91 -17.64 17.64
C SER A 166 -8.56 -17.44 16.94
N ASP A 167 -7.82 -16.43 17.38
CA ASP A 167 -6.49 -16.10 16.87
C ASP A 167 -5.48 -17.23 17.09
N ILE A 168 -4.41 -17.22 16.29
CA ILE A 168 -3.29 -18.18 16.38
C ILE A 168 -1.95 -17.45 16.53
N GLY A 169 -0.94 -18.18 17.01
CA GLY A 169 0.38 -17.61 17.32
C GLY A 169 1.14 -17.17 16.07
N ALA A 170 1.20 -18.03 15.05
CA ALA A 170 1.87 -17.74 13.79
C ALA A 170 1.37 -18.65 12.67
N ALA A 171 1.50 -18.19 11.42
CA ALA A 171 1.44 -19.03 10.23
C ALA A 171 2.63 -18.72 9.33
N ARG A 172 3.30 -19.78 8.87
CA ARG A 172 4.52 -19.67 8.08
C ARG A 172 4.47 -20.64 6.90
N LEU A 173 4.75 -20.13 5.72
CA LEU A 173 4.76 -20.87 4.45
C LEU A 173 6.18 -20.91 3.92
N TYR A 174 6.65 -22.10 3.57
CA TYR A 174 8.02 -22.35 3.12
C TYR A 174 8.05 -23.13 1.82
N LEU A 175 9.05 -22.87 0.99
CA LEU A 175 9.59 -23.88 0.10
C LEU A 175 10.32 -24.94 0.92
N GLN A 176 10.11 -26.22 0.61
CA GLN A 176 10.77 -27.27 1.38
C GLN A 176 12.29 -27.17 1.25
N GLY A 177 12.96 -27.28 2.40
CA GLY A 177 14.42 -27.14 2.50
C GLY A 177 14.88 -25.69 2.69
N SER A 178 14.00 -24.70 2.57
CA SER A 178 14.29 -23.32 2.96
C SER A 178 14.20 -23.18 4.48
N GLU A 179 15.22 -22.56 5.08
CA GLU A 179 15.18 -22.15 6.48
C GLU A 179 14.38 -20.85 6.66
N LYS A 180 14.36 -20.00 5.63
CA LYS A 180 13.57 -18.76 5.61
C LYS A 180 12.17 -19.01 5.03
N PRO A 181 11.11 -18.53 5.68
CA PRO A 181 9.76 -18.61 5.12
C PRO A 181 9.61 -17.70 3.89
N PHE A 182 8.79 -18.14 2.93
CA PHE A 182 8.29 -17.28 1.86
C PHE A 182 7.20 -16.33 2.38
N ILE A 183 6.37 -16.73 3.33
CA ILE A 183 5.45 -15.87 4.09
C ILE A 183 5.59 -16.26 5.57
N SER A 184 5.71 -15.29 6.48
CA SER A 184 5.65 -15.58 7.92
C SER A 184 4.96 -14.48 8.69
N VAL A 185 3.77 -14.75 9.20
CA VAL A 185 3.02 -13.78 9.98
C VAL A 185 2.86 -14.30 11.41
N ASN A 186 3.00 -13.39 12.38
CA ASN A 186 2.75 -13.66 13.80
C ASN A 186 1.45 -12.98 14.21
N HIS A 187 0.71 -13.57 15.16
CA HIS A 187 -0.58 -13.09 15.67
C HIS A 187 -1.67 -12.94 14.59
N PHE A 188 -2.07 -14.05 13.98
CA PHE A 188 -3.17 -14.04 13.00
C PHE A 188 -4.52 -13.84 13.69
N PRO A 189 -5.34 -12.89 13.23
CA PRO A 189 -6.72 -12.77 13.69
C PRO A 189 -7.59 -13.92 13.16
N LYS A 190 -8.71 -14.18 13.84
CA LYS A 190 -9.65 -15.28 13.56
C LYS A 190 -10.12 -15.45 12.09
N LYS A 191 -10.19 -14.38 11.30
CA LYS A 191 -10.58 -14.42 9.88
C LYS A 191 -9.60 -13.60 9.07
N PHE A 192 -8.99 -14.24 8.07
CA PHE A 192 -7.85 -13.65 7.43
C PHE A 192 -7.56 -14.26 6.06
N LEU A 193 -7.30 -13.40 5.09
CA LEU A 193 -6.83 -13.74 3.76
C LEU A 193 -5.58 -12.91 3.46
N LEU A 194 -4.46 -13.58 3.23
CA LEU A 194 -3.21 -12.96 2.81
C LEU A 194 -2.74 -13.55 1.50
N GLN A 195 -2.36 -12.66 0.60
CA GLN A 195 -1.73 -13.00 -0.67
C GLN A 195 -0.44 -12.21 -0.82
N GLY A 196 0.59 -12.89 -1.30
CA GLY A 196 1.86 -12.28 -1.65
C GLY A 196 2.27 -12.72 -3.04
N TYR A 197 2.84 -11.80 -3.82
CA TYR A 197 3.38 -12.08 -5.14
C TYR A 197 4.69 -11.33 -5.35
N LEU A 198 5.63 -11.98 -6.04
CA LEU A 198 6.87 -11.37 -6.48
C LEU A 198 7.29 -11.99 -7.82
N ASP A 199 7.58 -11.13 -8.79
CA ASP A 199 8.30 -11.47 -10.01
C ASP A 199 9.69 -10.84 -9.94
N VAL A 200 10.72 -11.69 -9.96
CA VAL A 200 12.11 -11.26 -9.78
C VAL A 200 12.70 -10.62 -11.02
N ASP A 201 12.27 -11.04 -12.21
CA ASP A 201 12.86 -10.53 -13.45
C ASP A 201 12.24 -9.18 -13.82
N SER A 202 10.92 -9.00 -13.61
CA SER A 202 10.26 -7.69 -13.80
C SER A 202 10.34 -6.76 -12.59
N LEU A 203 10.67 -7.26 -11.40
CA LEU A 203 10.68 -6.52 -10.12
C LEU A 203 9.33 -5.94 -9.70
N TYR A 204 8.27 -6.59 -10.14
CA TYR A 204 6.90 -6.32 -9.72
C TYR A 204 6.51 -7.20 -8.53
N GLY A 205 5.80 -6.63 -7.55
CA GLY A 205 5.31 -7.37 -6.40
C GLY A 205 4.12 -6.72 -5.72
N TYR A 206 3.41 -7.51 -4.90
CA TYR A 206 2.36 -7.00 -4.03
C TYR A 206 2.17 -7.85 -2.77
N VAL A 207 1.64 -7.21 -1.75
CA VAL A 207 1.07 -7.85 -0.57
C VAL A 207 -0.36 -7.36 -0.44
N SER A 208 -1.32 -8.27 -0.36
CA SER A 208 -2.71 -7.94 -0.05
C SER A 208 -3.21 -8.72 1.14
N LEU A 209 -4.02 -8.04 1.93
CA LEU A 209 -4.57 -8.51 3.18
C LEU A 209 -6.06 -8.21 3.22
N SER A 210 -6.86 -9.16 3.65
CA SER A 210 -8.20 -8.91 4.16
C SER A 210 -8.40 -9.59 5.49
N THR A 211 -9.04 -8.91 6.44
CA THR A 211 -9.33 -9.46 7.77
C THR A 211 -10.64 -8.93 8.31
N ASP A 212 -11.27 -9.73 9.18
CA ASP A 212 -12.43 -9.38 10.01
C ASP A 212 -12.00 -9.64 11.46
N ALA A 213 -11.18 -8.73 12.00
CA ALA A 213 -10.69 -8.79 13.37
C ALA A 213 -11.59 -7.98 14.32
N ASP A 214 -11.61 -8.38 15.59
CA ASP A 214 -12.42 -7.67 16.61
C ASP A 214 -11.74 -6.40 17.13
N ASP A 215 -10.43 -6.25 16.89
CA ASP A 215 -9.60 -5.11 17.31
C ASP A 215 -8.47 -4.89 16.29
N THR A 216 -7.83 -3.72 16.36
CA THR A 216 -6.70 -3.38 15.51
C THR A 216 -5.54 -4.35 15.75
N THR A 217 -5.15 -5.06 14.69
CA THR A 217 -4.02 -5.98 14.68
C THR A 217 -2.90 -5.46 13.79
N THR A 218 -1.67 -5.86 14.10
CA THR A 218 -0.50 -5.59 13.27
C THR A 218 -0.02 -6.89 12.65
N VAL A 219 -0.04 -6.94 11.33
CA VAL A 219 0.37 -8.08 10.53
C VAL A 219 1.74 -7.77 9.93
N ASN A 220 2.75 -8.53 10.31
CA ASN A 220 4.08 -8.46 9.70
C ASN A 220 4.21 -9.59 8.66
N VAL A 221 4.40 -9.22 7.40
CA VAL A 221 4.54 -10.14 6.26
C VAL A 221 5.93 -9.97 5.64
N PRO A 222 6.91 -10.82 5.97
CA PRO A 222 8.11 -10.97 5.19
C PRO A 222 7.80 -11.87 3.98
N LEU A 223 8.09 -11.38 2.78
CA LEU A 223 8.17 -12.15 1.54
C LEU A 223 9.62 -12.27 1.09
N ALA A 224 10.12 -13.50 0.95
CA ALA A 224 11.50 -13.72 0.52
C ALA A 224 11.57 -14.66 -0.68
N PHE A 225 12.19 -14.21 -1.77
CA PHE A 225 12.44 -15.03 -2.94
C PHE A 225 13.66 -14.55 -3.74
N ASP A 226 14.53 -15.49 -4.11
CA ASP A 226 15.86 -15.21 -4.67
C ASP A 226 16.66 -14.24 -3.77
N LYS A 227 17.09 -13.08 -4.31
CA LYS A 227 17.81 -12.05 -3.57
C LYS A 227 16.91 -10.95 -2.99
N TRP A 228 15.60 -11.03 -3.18
CA TRP A 228 14.65 -9.99 -2.78
C TRP A 228 13.91 -10.37 -1.50
N GLU A 229 13.86 -9.42 -0.57
CA GLU A 229 13.10 -9.52 0.67
C GLU A 229 12.16 -8.30 0.78
N ILE A 230 10.85 -8.55 0.86
CA ILE A 230 9.83 -7.53 1.11
C ILE A 230 9.36 -7.70 2.55
N THR A 231 9.35 -6.64 3.34
CA THR A 231 8.70 -6.65 4.65
C THR A 231 7.53 -5.69 4.61
N ALA A 232 6.32 -6.17 4.84
CA ALA A 232 5.13 -5.35 4.96
C ALA A 232 4.54 -5.45 6.37
N ASN A 233 4.39 -4.33 7.06
CA ASN A 233 3.67 -4.21 8.31
C ASN A 233 2.35 -3.51 8.03
N LEU A 234 1.24 -4.21 8.21
CA LEU A 234 -0.09 -3.66 7.99
C LEU A 234 -0.84 -3.61 9.32
N ARG A 235 -1.25 -2.42 9.73
CA ARG A 235 -2.06 -2.20 10.93
C ARG A 235 -3.51 -1.98 10.51
N ILE A 236 -4.36 -2.96 10.76
CA ILE A 236 -5.74 -2.99 10.28
C ILE A 236 -6.68 -3.52 11.37
N ASN A 237 -7.93 -3.07 11.39
CA ASN A 237 -8.97 -3.64 12.25
C ASN A 237 -9.85 -4.61 11.45
N ASP A 238 -10.61 -4.08 10.50
CA ASP A 238 -11.46 -4.84 9.59
C ASP A 238 -11.34 -4.23 8.19
N GLY A 239 -11.39 -5.06 7.16
CA GLY A 239 -11.42 -4.62 5.77
C GLY A 239 -10.32 -5.23 4.89
N TYR A 240 -9.81 -4.41 3.98
CA TYR A 240 -8.86 -4.78 2.95
C TYR A 240 -7.73 -3.76 2.88
N GLY A 241 -6.51 -4.23 2.60
CA GLY A 241 -5.37 -3.40 2.26
C GLY A 241 -4.48 -4.11 1.27
N ARG A 242 -4.00 -3.38 0.26
CA ARG A 242 -3.02 -3.84 -0.70
C ARG A 242 -1.97 -2.77 -0.93
N VAL A 243 -0.73 -3.20 -0.90
CA VAL A 243 0.42 -2.47 -1.43
C VAL A 243 0.94 -3.22 -2.64
N SER A 244 1.20 -2.49 -3.72
CA SER A 244 1.89 -3.03 -4.90
C SER A 244 3.02 -2.11 -5.31
N PHE A 245 4.05 -2.69 -5.89
CA PHE A 245 5.16 -1.94 -6.45
C PHE A 245 5.59 -2.55 -7.79
N ASP A 246 6.13 -1.71 -8.64
CA ASP A 246 6.90 -2.05 -9.83
C ASP A 246 8.17 -1.19 -9.78
N LEU A 247 9.34 -1.82 -9.89
CA LEU A 247 10.62 -1.14 -9.85
C LEU A 247 11.34 -1.33 -11.20
N PRO A 248 12.20 -0.37 -11.61
CA PRO A 248 12.84 -0.46 -12.92
C PRO A 248 13.65 -1.75 -13.07
N SER A 249 13.42 -2.47 -14.17
CA SER A 249 14.08 -3.71 -14.52
C SER A 249 14.91 -3.57 -15.80
N GLU A 250 15.48 -4.67 -16.30
CA GLU A 250 16.12 -4.67 -17.63
C GLU A 250 15.09 -4.54 -18.76
N GLU A 251 13.83 -4.92 -18.49
CA GLU A 251 12.77 -4.97 -19.49
C GLU A 251 11.90 -3.70 -19.49
N SER A 252 11.90 -2.96 -18.38
CA SER A 252 11.05 -1.78 -18.19
C SER A 252 11.74 -0.70 -17.35
N PRO A 253 11.77 0.58 -17.80
CA PRO A 253 12.21 1.70 -16.98
C PRO A 253 11.14 2.17 -15.98
N HIS A 254 9.97 1.54 -15.99
CA HIS A 254 8.79 1.98 -15.26
C HIS A 254 8.94 1.80 -13.75
N VAL A 255 8.32 2.70 -13.01
CA VAL A 255 8.18 2.68 -11.57
C VAL A 255 6.71 2.89 -11.24
N MET A 256 6.19 2.08 -10.32
CA MET A 256 4.82 2.21 -9.83
C MET A 256 4.77 1.88 -8.35
N LEU A 257 3.99 2.64 -7.61
CA LEU A 257 3.56 2.34 -6.25
C LEU A 257 2.04 2.46 -6.19
N GLY A 258 1.40 1.41 -5.66
CA GLY A 258 -0.06 1.35 -5.53
C GLY A 258 -0.46 1.10 -4.08
N LEU A 259 -1.45 1.85 -3.60
CA LEU A 259 -2.05 1.76 -2.28
C LEU A 259 -3.57 1.67 -2.42
N ASP A 260 -4.14 0.52 -2.07
CA ASP A 260 -5.58 0.29 -2.21
C ASP A 260 -6.16 -0.29 -0.92
N THR A 261 -7.25 0.32 -0.45
CA THR A 261 -8.02 -0.11 0.73
C THR A 261 -9.51 -0.27 0.42
N ASN A 262 -9.92 -0.16 -0.84
CA ASN A 262 -11.32 0.00 -1.27
C ASN A 262 -12.06 1.12 -0.50
N GLY A 263 -11.35 2.20 -0.18
CA GLY A 263 -11.84 3.32 0.64
C GLY A 263 -12.01 3.03 2.15
N GLY A 264 -11.67 1.82 2.62
CA GLY A 264 -11.68 1.46 4.04
C GLY A 264 -10.49 2.04 4.80
N ALA A 265 -10.63 2.24 6.11
CA ALA A 265 -9.53 2.76 6.92
C ALA A 265 -8.51 1.69 7.28
N LEU A 266 -7.24 1.97 6.99
CA LEU A 266 -6.06 1.23 7.42
C LEU A 266 -5.24 2.15 8.35
N PHE A 267 -4.88 1.66 9.54
CA PHE A 267 -4.31 2.45 10.66
C PHE A 267 -2.78 2.50 10.67
N GLY A 268 -2.13 2.11 9.58
CA GLY A 268 -0.70 2.23 9.39
C GLY A 268 -0.11 1.17 8.46
N LEU A 269 0.79 1.59 7.58
CA LEU A 269 1.47 0.73 6.61
C LEU A 269 2.96 1.04 6.66
N ASP A 270 3.81 0.02 6.79
CA ASP A 270 5.26 0.15 6.59
C ASP A 270 5.74 -0.97 5.68
N VAL A 271 6.24 -0.63 4.50
CA VAL A 271 6.66 -1.58 3.47
C VAL A 271 8.07 -1.27 3.03
N THR A 272 8.93 -2.27 3.06
CA THR A 272 10.32 -2.16 2.64
C THR A 272 10.62 -3.25 1.61
N VAL A 273 11.34 -2.91 0.54
CA VAL A 273 11.92 -3.87 -0.41
C VAL A 273 13.44 -3.79 -0.31
N PHE A 274 14.08 -4.94 -0.16
CA PHE A 274 15.50 -5.06 0.13
C PHE A 274 16.20 -6.01 -0.85
N ASP A 275 17.31 -5.56 -1.45
CA ASP A 275 18.24 -6.42 -2.20
C ASP A 275 19.27 -7.00 -1.24
N THR A 276 19.06 -8.26 -0.85
CA THR A 276 19.95 -8.99 0.07
C THR A 276 21.34 -9.26 -0.50
N SER A 277 21.53 -9.20 -1.83
CA SER A 277 22.84 -9.39 -2.45
C SER A 277 23.72 -8.15 -2.37
N LEU A 278 23.09 -6.98 -2.24
CA LEU A 278 23.74 -5.68 -2.12
C LEU A 278 23.68 -5.11 -0.70
N ASP A 279 22.96 -5.78 0.22
CA ASP A 279 22.66 -5.29 1.57
C ASP A 279 22.06 -3.87 1.53
N LYS A 280 21.07 -3.68 0.65
CA LYS A 280 20.52 -2.36 0.32
C LYS A 280 18.99 -2.36 0.30
N GLU A 281 18.42 -1.40 1.02
CA GLU A 281 17.01 -1.00 0.87
C GLU A 281 16.82 -0.24 -0.44
N VAL A 282 15.86 -0.69 -1.25
CA VAL A 282 15.61 -0.12 -2.59
C VAL A 282 14.30 0.66 -2.66
N LEU A 283 13.35 0.33 -1.78
CA LEU A 283 12.06 1.00 -1.63
C LEU A 283 11.67 0.98 -0.16
N SER A 284 11.19 2.12 0.35
CA SER A 284 10.48 2.23 1.62
C SER A 284 9.20 3.02 1.41
N VAL A 285 8.09 2.55 1.96
CA VAL A 285 6.79 3.22 2.01
C VAL A 285 6.29 3.16 3.44
N THR A 286 6.09 4.29 4.08
CA THR A 286 5.48 4.37 5.41
C THR A 286 4.29 5.30 5.38
N VAL A 287 3.23 4.96 6.11
CA VAL A 287 1.99 5.73 6.20
C VAL A 287 1.40 5.54 7.58
N GLU A 288 0.98 6.61 8.26
CA GLU A 288 0.36 6.51 9.59
C GLU A 288 -1.09 6.05 9.53
N ALA A 289 -1.86 6.56 8.57
CA ALA A 289 -3.23 6.12 8.33
C ALA A 289 -3.61 6.37 6.86
N LEU A 290 -4.37 5.48 6.25
CA LEU A 290 -4.85 5.64 4.89
C LEU A 290 -6.25 5.08 4.68
N ALA A 291 -6.99 5.71 3.78
CA ALA A 291 -8.23 5.24 3.19
C ALA A 291 -8.23 5.70 1.73
N THR A 292 -7.84 4.81 0.84
CA THR A 292 -7.64 5.04 -0.61
C THR A 292 -8.41 4.03 -1.44
N ASP A 293 -8.78 4.43 -2.65
CA ASP A 293 -9.37 3.56 -3.68
C ASP A 293 -8.51 3.70 -4.93
N ASP A 294 -7.78 2.64 -5.27
CA ASP A 294 -6.83 2.58 -6.39
C ASP A 294 -5.82 3.77 -6.43
N LEU A 295 -5.27 4.22 -5.29
CA LEU A 295 -4.23 5.25 -5.29
C LEU A 295 -2.95 4.70 -5.94
N MET A 296 -2.48 5.36 -6.99
CA MET A 296 -1.26 5.02 -7.70
C MET A 296 -0.37 6.24 -7.88
N ILE A 297 0.94 6.02 -7.75
CA ILE A 297 1.98 6.94 -8.15
C ILE A 297 2.90 6.18 -9.09
N SER A 298 3.07 6.66 -10.31
CA SER A 298 3.92 6.00 -11.30
C SER A 298 4.74 6.99 -12.12
N PHE A 299 5.85 6.53 -12.68
CA PHE A 299 6.70 7.32 -13.58
C PHE A 299 7.63 6.40 -14.38
N ASP A 300 8.25 6.93 -15.43
CA ASP A 300 9.29 6.24 -16.19
C ASP A 300 10.66 6.90 -15.92
N ASN A 301 11.71 6.10 -15.76
CA ASN A 301 13.10 6.59 -15.74
C ASN A 301 13.79 6.33 -17.09
N ASN A 302 13.73 7.32 -17.99
CA ASN A 302 14.33 7.25 -19.32
C ASN A 302 15.66 8.00 -19.34
N ASP A 303 16.77 7.26 -19.50
CA ASP A 303 18.12 7.83 -19.63
C ASP A 303 18.51 8.82 -18.50
N GLY A 304 18.03 8.57 -17.27
CA GLY A 304 18.31 9.42 -16.11
C GLY A 304 17.41 10.65 -15.99
N LYS A 305 16.22 10.60 -16.61
CA LYS A 305 15.14 11.57 -16.46
C LYS A 305 13.87 10.88 -15.99
N ILE A 306 13.21 11.49 -15.02
CA ILE A 306 11.90 11.06 -14.53
C ILE A 306 10.81 11.74 -15.36
N GLU A 307 10.08 10.95 -16.13
CA GLU A 307 9.05 11.41 -17.05
C GLU A 307 7.73 10.68 -16.80
N ASN A 308 6.65 11.17 -17.40
CA ASN A 308 5.32 10.56 -17.33
C ASN A 308 4.85 10.30 -15.89
N VAL A 309 5.14 11.23 -14.98
CA VAL A 309 4.71 11.12 -13.59
C VAL A 309 3.20 11.21 -13.55
N ASP A 310 2.55 10.16 -13.07
CA ASP A 310 1.10 10.04 -12.93
C ASP A 310 0.74 9.79 -11.46
N LEU A 311 -0.28 10.51 -10.99
CA LEU A 311 -0.88 10.35 -9.67
C LEU A 311 -2.39 10.21 -9.88
N ASN A 312 -2.93 9.03 -9.60
CA ASN A 312 -4.34 8.74 -9.80
C ASN A 312 -4.93 7.98 -8.61
N GLY A 313 -6.26 7.86 -8.59
CA GLY A 313 -7.03 7.21 -7.52
C GLY A 313 -7.69 8.20 -6.55
N LEU A 314 -8.56 7.67 -5.69
CA LEU A 314 -9.29 8.47 -4.71
C LEU A 314 -8.61 8.39 -3.34
N ILE A 315 -8.42 9.55 -2.70
CA ILE A 315 -7.91 9.65 -1.33
C ILE A 315 -9.01 10.19 -0.43
N THR A 316 -9.50 9.34 0.48
CA THR A 316 -10.40 9.78 1.57
C THR A 316 -9.58 10.27 2.77
N GLN A 317 -8.51 9.56 3.09
CA GLN A 317 -7.57 9.90 4.15
C GLN A 317 -6.18 9.40 3.76
N LEU A 318 -5.15 10.21 3.99
CA LEU A 318 -3.75 9.80 3.89
C LEU A 318 -2.95 10.63 4.89
N GLN A 319 -2.36 10.01 5.90
CA GLN A 319 -1.64 10.72 6.96
C GLN A 319 -0.19 10.31 6.95
N ASN A 320 0.70 11.29 6.82
CA ASN A 320 2.14 11.14 6.91
C ASN A 320 2.68 10.01 6.03
N ILE A 321 2.33 10.04 4.74
CA ILE A 321 2.98 9.14 3.77
C ILE A 321 4.41 9.60 3.57
N PHE A 322 5.33 8.65 3.55
CA PHE A 322 6.70 8.80 3.09
C PHE A 322 7.02 7.65 2.14
N VAL A 323 7.55 7.99 0.98
CA VAL A 323 8.04 7.04 -0.01
C VAL A 323 9.48 7.42 -0.31
N ALA A 324 10.38 6.45 -0.29
CA ALA A 324 11.76 6.60 -0.72
C ALA A 324 12.15 5.47 -1.67
N ILE A 325 12.72 5.82 -2.81
CA ILE A 325 13.26 4.87 -3.80
C ILE A 325 14.74 5.19 -3.99
N ASP A 326 15.60 4.20 -3.73
CA ASP A 326 17.04 4.29 -4.00
C ASP A 326 17.50 3.06 -4.80
N PHE A 327 17.25 3.10 -6.11
CA PHE A 327 17.48 1.95 -6.98
C PHE A 327 17.91 2.32 -8.38
N ARG A 328 18.91 1.60 -8.92
CA ARG A 328 19.44 1.77 -10.30
C ARG A 328 19.73 3.24 -10.69
N GLY A 329 20.22 4.04 -9.74
CA GLY A 329 20.57 5.45 -9.98
C GLY A 329 19.42 6.44 -9.78
N ILE A 330 18.21 5.95 -9.48
CA ILE A 330 17.08 6.76 -9.02
C ILE A 330 17.24 6.99 -7.52
N ASN A 331 17.13 8.24 -7.11
CA ASN A 331 16.86 8.64 -5.73
C ASN A 331 15.63 9.57 -5.78
N PHE A 332 14.50 9.06 -5.30
CA PHE A 332 13.20 9.74 -5.34
C PHE A 332 12.54 9.66 -3.97
N ASP A 333 12.13 10.80 -3.44
CA ASP A 333 11.41 10.91 -2.18
C ASP A 333 10.06 11.61 -2.42
N LEU A 334 9.00 11.09 -1.79
CA LEU A 334 7.69 11.72 -1.71
C LEU A 334 7.20 11.72 -0.26
N GLU A 335 6.74 12.86 0.21
CA GLU A 335 6.12 13.04 1.51
C GLU A 335 4.75 13.68 1.36
N GLY A 336 3.83 13.46 2.30
CA GLY A 336 2.63 14.30 2.38
C GLY A 336 1.53 13.82 3.32
N SER A 337 0.46 14.60 3.38
CA SER A 337 -0.76 14.31 4.13
C SER A 337 -1.99 14.89 3.40
N TRP A 338 -3.10 14.16 3.37
CA TRP A 338 -4.34 14.54 2.71
C TRP A 338 -5.54 14.17 3.57
N SER A 339 -6.52 15.06 3.64
CA SER A 339 -7.82 14.80 4.25
C SER A 339 -8.92 15.32 3.33
N LEU A 340 -9.79 14.41 2.88
CA LEU A 340 -10.91 14.75 2.01
C LEU A 340 -11.80 15.81 2.68
N GLY A 341 -12.20 16.86 1.95
CA GLY A 341 -13.00 17.96 2.49
C GLY A 341 -12.20 19.11 3.08
N ASP A 342 -10.99 18.86 3.57
CA ASP A 342 -10.23 19.84 4.36
C ASP A 342 -9.04 20.41 3.59
N GLY A 343 -8.13 19.57 3.12
CA GLY A 343 -6.87 20.03 2.53
C GLY A 343 -5.83 18.92 2.41
N GLY A 344 -4.64 19.29 1.97
CA GLY A 344 -3.51 18.36 1.89
C GLY A 344 -2.20 19.04 1.55
N GLU A 345 -1.13 18.29 1.65
CA GLU A 345 0.19 18.67 1.20
C GLU A 345 0.93 17.49 0.62
N PHE A 346 1.83 17.76 -0.32
CA PHE A 346 2.86 16.83 -0.73
C PHE A 346 4.16 17.53 -1.02
N SER A 347 5.26 16.81 -0.84
CA SER A 347 6.59 17.20 -1.25
C SER A 347 7.21 16.09 -2.09
N MET A 348 7.88 16.47 -3.18
CA MET A 348 8.63 15.55 -4.04
C MET A 348 10.06 16.05 -4.19
N LYS A 349 11.00 15.11 -4.21
CA LYS A 349 12.41 15.37 -4.49
C LYS A 349 12.98 14.24 -5.34
N ALA A 350 13.81 14.59 -6.31
CA ALA A 350 14.51 13.62 -7.14
C ALA A 350 15.96 14.05 -7.39
N ASN A 351 16.87 13.10 -7.53
CA ASN A 351 18.25 13.35 -7.97
C ASN A 351 18.41 13.52 -9.50
N GLN A 352 17.30 13.55 -10.23
CA GLN A 352 17.22 13.60 -11.68
C GLN A 352 16.27 14.69 -12.12
N GLU A 353 16.36 15.10 -13.38
CA GLU A 353 15.39 15.99 -14.00
C GLU A 353 14.01 15.31 -13.98
N MET A 354 12.97 16.03 -13.57
CA MET A 354 11.62 15.50 -13.42
C MET A 354 10.58 16.45 -14.03
N SER A 355 9.56 15.90 -14.67
CA SER A 355 8.39 16.65 -15.12
C SER A 355 7.11 15.97 -14.66
N LEU A 356 6.28 16.70 -13.91
CA LEU A 356 4.97 16.26 -13.44
C LEU A 356 3.88 17.09 -14.11
N ASN A 357 2.94 16.42 -14.80
CA ASN A 357 1.71 17.06 -15.26
C ASN A 357 0.65 16.96 -14.15
N LEU A 358 0.05 18.07 -13.77
CA LEU A 358 -0.99 18.15 -12.76
C LEU A 358 -2.42 18.07 -13.34
N ASP A 359 -2.58 18.05 -14.67
CA ASP A 359 -3.88 18.15 -15.36
C ASP A 359 -4.90 17.08 -14.97
N ASP A 360 -4.46 15.98 -14.35
CA ASP A 360 -5.31 14.87 -13.90
C ASP A 360 -5.51 14.85 -12.38
N LEU A 361 -4.93 15.81 -11.64
CA LEU A 361 -5.10 15.92 -10.19
C LEU A 361 -6.38 16.68 -9.82
N GLU A 362 -7.36 15.93 -9.31
CA GLU A 362 -8.60 16.47 -8.75
C GLU A 362 -8.72 16.14 -7.25
N PHE A 363 -8.89 17.18 -6.44
CA PHE A 363 -9.07 17.09 -5.00
C PHE A 363 -10.43 17.67 -4.62
N ASP A 364 -11.44 16.81 -4.51
CA ASP A 364 -12.75 17.19 -3.95
C ASP A 364 -13.39 18.41 -4.64
N GLY A 365 -13.33 18.45 -5.98
CA GLY A 365 -13.83 19.54 -6.82
C GLY A 365 -12.85 20.71 -7.05
N MET A 366 -11.63 20.63 -6.50
CA MET A 366 -10.49 21.46 -6.93
C MET A 366 -9.70 20.70 -7.99
N LYS A 367 -9.56 21.25 -9.19
CA LYS A 367 -8.68 20.71 -10.22
C LYS A 367 -7.39 21.53 -10.27
N LEU A 368 -6.24 20.86 -10.11
CA LEU A 368 -4.96 21.45 -10.47
C LEU A 368 -4.68 21.15 -11.94
N SER A 369 -4.01 22.06 -12.63
CA SER A 369 -3.63 21.89 -14.03
C SER A 369 -2.35 22.67 -14.29
N GLY A 370 -1.50 22.15 -15.17
CA GLY A 370 -0.17 22.69 -15.44
C GLY A 370 0.95 21.68 -15.20
N THR A 371 2.20 22.16 -15.27
CA THR A 371 3.39 21.30 -15.23
C THR A 371 4.37 21.81 -14.17
N ILE A 372 4.87 20.89 -13.35
CA ILE A 372 6.02 21.12 -12.47
C ILE A 372 7.24 20.46 -13.09
N ALA A 373 8.24 21.26 -13.46
CA ALA A 373 9.55 20.75 -13.87
C ALA A 373 10.56 20.95 -12.75
N LEU A 374 11.27 19.89 -12.34
CA LEU A 374 12.33 19.91 -11.34
C LEU A 374 13.69 19.62 -11.97
N HIS A 375 14.70 20.37 -11.55
CA HIS A 375 16.10 20.04 -11.81
C HIS A 375 16.60 18.97 -10.82
N PRO A 376 17.68 18.25 -11.15
CA PRO A 376 18.32 17.33 -10.23
C PRO A 376 18.56 17.95 -8.84
N ASP A 377 18.27 17.16 -7.81
CA ASP A 377 18.42 17.49 -6.38
C ASP A 377 17.51 18.63 -5.88
N SER A 378 16.59 19.12 -6.73
CA SER A 378 15.58 20.11 -6.35
C SER A 378 14.37 19.43 -5.71
N SER A 379 13.64 20.20 -4.90
CA SER A 379 12.37 19.74 -4.30
C SER A 379 11.23 20.70 -4.62
N VAL A 380 10.02 20.17 -4.62
CA VAL A 380 8.78 20.96 -4.67
C VAL A 380 7.87 20.49 -3.56
N GLN A 381 7.23 21.44 -2.88
CA GLN A 381 6.16 21.20 -1.94
C GLN A 381 4.92 21.94 -2.42
N VAL A 382 3.78 21.28 -2.35
CA VAL A 382 2.46 21.80 -2.68
C VAL A 382 1.57 21.61 -1.45
N GLU A 383 0.88 22.65 -1.02
CA GLU A 383 -0.03 22.62 0.14
C GLU A 383 -1.34 23.33 -0.22
N TRP A 384 -2.48 22.83 0.25
CA TRP A 384 -3.78 23.46 0.11
C TRP A 384 -4.69 23.22 1.30
N ASP A 385 -5.56 24.20 1.56
CA ASP A 385 -6.60 24.16 2.59
C ASP A 385 -7.88 24.77 1.99
N ARG A 386 -9.03 24.12 2.19
CA ARG A 386 -10.35 24.52 1.68
C ARG A 386 -11.19 25.31 2.69
N GLY A 387 -10.69 25.57 3.89
CA GLY A 387 -11.39 26.29 4.97
C GLY A 387 -11.94 27.65 4.52
N LYS A 388 -12.55 28.41 5.45
CA LYS A 388 -13.35 29.62 5.11
C LYS A 388 -12.70 30.67 4.20
N GLN A 389 -11.37 30.69 4.08
CA GLN A 389 -10.67 31.60 3.19
C GLN A 389 -9.95 30.92 2.01
N GLY A 390 -9.73 29.61 2.09
CA GLY A 390 -8.95 28.81 1.13
C GLY A 390 -7.48 29.26 1.00
N PHE A 391 -6.53 28.35 0.83
CA PHE A 391 -5.22 28.71 0.28
C PHE A 391 -4.61 27.58 -0.53
N PHE A 392 -3.63 27.94 -1.37
CA PHE A 392 -2.82 27.02 -2.16
C PHE A 392 -1.40 27.58 -2.25
N MET A 393 -0.42 26.83 -1.79
CA MET A 393 0.99 27.22 -1.78
C MET A 393 1.82 26.23 -2.59
N VAL A 394 2.76 26.75 -3.38
CA VAL A 394 3.82 25.96 -4.01
C VAL A 394 5.15 26.58 -3.65
N SER A 395 6.00 25.80 -3.02
CA SER A 395 7.37 26.18 -2.71
C SER A 395 8.34 25.22 -3.38
N SER A 396 9.25 25.76 -4.19
CA SER A 396 10.36 25.00 -4.77
C SER A 396 11.68 25.39 -4.09
N HIS A 397 12.59 24.43 -3.98
CA HIS A 397 13.98 24.67 -3.58
C HIS A 397 14.88 24.09 -4.67
N ALA A 398 15.54 24.97 -5.44
CA ALA A 398 16.44 24.60 -6.52
C ALA A 398 17.89 25.01 -6.19
N ILE A 399 18.86 24.18 -6.56
CA ILE A 399 20.29 24.40 -6.30
C ILE A 399 20.99 25.08 -7.51
N ASP A 400 20.44 24.97 -8.74
CA ASP A 400 20.90 25.67 -9.95
C ASP A 400 19.77 25.79 -11.02
N VAL A 401 19.95 26.73 -11.96
CA VAL A 401 18.99 27.52 -12.78
C VAL A 401 17.97 26.75 -13.67
N ASP A 402 16.80 27.38 -13.91
CA ASP A 402 15.70 27.06 -14.87
C ASP A 402 14.52 26.16 -14.42
N THR A 403 14.06 26.25 -13.17
CA THR A 403 12.77 25.65 -12.77
C THR A 403 11.61 26.50 -13.30
N ALA A 404 10.93 26.03 -14.36
CA ALA A 404 9.69 26.62 -14.84
C ALA A 404 8.49 26.00 -14.10
N VAL A 405 7.58 26.85 -13.63
CA VAL A 405 6.42 26.46 -12.84
C VAL A 405 5.20 27.15 -13.45
N ASP A 406 4.42 26.41 -14.23
CA ASP A 406 3.20 26.90 -14.89
C ASP A 406 1.97 26.23 -14.26
N PHE A 407 1.02 27.02 -13.72
CA PHE A 407 -0.21 26.51 -13.10
C PHE A 407 -1.46 27.27 -13.54
N THR A 408 -2.57 26.55 -13.64
CA THR A 408 -3.93 27.11 -13.79
C THR A 408 -4.84 26.56 -12.69
N PHE A 409 -5.57 27.44 -12.01
CA PHE A 409 -6.52 27.08 -10.97
C PHE A 409 -7.96 27.19 -11.45
N VAL A 410 -8.76 26.16 -11.18
CA VAL A 410 -10.20 26.18 -11.44
C VAL A 410 -10.95 25.65 -10.21
N ASP A 411 -11.60 26.53 -9.46
CA ASP A 411 -12.59 26.15 -8.44
C ASP A 411 -13.98 26.20 -9.06
N GLN A 412 -14.67 25.04 -9.09
CA GLN A 412 -15.98 24.89 -9.71
C GLN A 412 -17.15 25.13 -8.73
N SER A 413 -16.86 25.37 -7.45
CA SER A 413 -17.84 25.21 -6.36
C SER A 413 -17.92 26.40 -5.40
N SER A 414 -16.85 27.20 -5.26
CA SER A 414 -16.85 28.35 -4.36
C SER A 414 -17.30 29.65 -5.01
N ASN A 415 -17.98 30.49 -4.22
CA ASN A 415 -18.37 31.86 -4.57
C ASN A 415 -17.32 32.91 -4.16
N GLN A 416 -16.18 32.47 -3.61
CA GLN A 416 -14.97 33.25 -3.35
C GLN A 416 -13.75 32.33 -3.47
N ILE A 417 -12.78 32.74 -4.29
CA ILE A 417 -11.45 32.12 -4.33
C ILE A 417 -10.47 33.18 -3.85
N ASN A 418 -9.66 32.87 -2.84
CA ASN A 418 -8.45 33.62 -2.54
C ASN A 418 -7.26 32.69 -2.82
N ILE A 419 -6.45 32.99 -3.83
CA ILE A 419 -5.21 32.23 -4.06
C ILE A 419 -4.08 32.96 -3.38
N TYR A 420 -3.59 32.39 -2.27
CA TYR A 420 -2.43 32.88 -1.54
C TYR A 420 -1.21 32.01 -1.86
N ALA A 421 -0.37 32.43 -2.79
CA ALA A 421 0.84 31.71 -3.12
C ALA A 421 2.06 32.46 -2.60
N LYS A 422 3.02 31.73 -2.01
CA LYS A 422 4.38 32.20 -1.74
C LYS A 422 5.32 31.40 -2.62
N ILE A 423 5.88 32.06 -3.63
CA ILE A 423 6.86 31.48 -4.55
C ILE A 423 8.24 32.03 -4.17
N VAL A 424 9.16 31.14 -3.83
CA VAL A 424 10.58 31.47 -3.70
C VAL A 424 11.21 31.20 -5.06
N LEU A 425 11.73 32.25 -5.67
CA LEU A 425 12.17 32.25 -7.06
C LEU A 425 13.68 32.39 -7.12
N ASN A 426 14.27 31.85 -8.19
CA ASN A 426 15.65 32.19 -8.50
C ASN A 426 15.73 33.71 -8.79
N PRO A 427 16.77 34.42 -8.31
CA PRO A 427 17.00 35.84 -8.59
C PRO A 427 17.07 36.27 -10.05
N ASP A 428 16.88 35.37 -11.03
CA ASP A 428 16.85 35.65 -12.47
C ASP A 428 15.49 35.26 -13.13
N CYS A 429 14.45 34.94 -12.35
CA CYS A 429 13.13 34.58 -12.90
C CYS A 429 12.28 35.81 -13.22
N ILE A 430 11.73 35.84 -14.43
CA ILE A 430 10.62 36.72 -14.83
C ILE A 430 9.30 35.98 -14.62
N VAL A 431 8.33 36.63 -13.98
CA VAL A 431 7.07 35.99 -13.60
C VAL A 431 5.91 36.62 -14.37
N LYS A 432 5.05 35.76 -14.92
CA LYS A 432 3.78 36.15 -15.51
C LYS A 432 2.63 35.55 -14.71
N PHE A 433 1.75 36.42 -14.22
CA PHE A 433 0.43 36.03 -13.73
C PHE A 433 -0.57 36.27 -14.83
N ASP A 434 -1.43 35.30 -15.08
CA ASP A 434 -2.43 35.37 -16.12
C ASP A 434 -3.72 34.73 -15.59
N TRP A 435 -4.82 35.46 -15.65
CA TRP A 435 -6.07 35.07 -15.00
C TRP A 435 -7.28 35.34 -15.87
N GLU A 436 -8.04 34.31 -16.23
CA GLU A 436 -9.22 34.42 -17.09
C GLU A 436 -10.51 34.16 -16.30
N TRP A 437 -11.42 35.13 -16.27
CA TRP A 437 -12.77 35.02 -15.66
C TRP A 437 -13.87 34.91 -16.74
N GLY A 438 -13.55 34.34 -17.90
CA GLY A 438 -14.46 34.24 -19.04
C GLY A 438 -14.96 35.61 -19.52
N GLN A 439 -16.28 35.80 -19.63
CA GLN A 439 -16.85 37.10 -20.05
C GLN A 439 -16.63 38.24 -19.05
N ALA A 440 -16.26 37.93 -17.80
CA ALA A 440 -16.05 38.93 -16.76
C ALA A 440 -14.67 39.60 -16.79
N GLY A 441 -13.78 39.14 -17.69
CA GLY A 441 -12.51 39.78 -17.96
C GLY A 441 -11.33 38.83 -17.86
N HIS A 442 -10.17 39.32 -18.26
CA HIS A 442 -8.90 38.62 -18.15
C HIS A 442 -7.83 39.60 -17.66
N PHE A 443 -6.93 39.15 -16.81
CA PHE A 443 -5.99 39.98 -16.08
C PHE A 443 -4.60 39.38 -16.14
N THR A 444 -3.62 40.19 -16.51
CA THR A 444 -2.23 39.76 -16.62
C THR A 444 -1.31 40.73 -15.87
N VAL A 445 -0.41 40.17 -15.06
CA VAL A 445 0.70 40.90 -14.42
C VAL A 445 2.01 40.30 -14.89
N PHE A 446 2.94 41.14 -15.30
CA PHE A 446 4.26 40.71 -15.74
C PHE A 446 5.34 41.48 -14.99
N THR A 447 6.35 40.78 -14.49
CA THR A 447 7.50 41.40 -13.83
C THR A 447 8.59 41.64 -14.87
N ASN A 448 9.06 42.88 -15.02
CA ASN A 448 10.15 43.18 -15.94
C ASN A 448 11.55 43.01 -15.31
N GLU A 449 11.60 42.81 -13.99
CA GLU A 449 12.80 42.55 -13.21
C GLU A 449 12.65 41.25 -12.40
N PHE A 450 13.79 40.79 -11.89
CA PHE A 450 13.88 39.49 -11.23
C PHE A 450 13.49 39.55 -9.75
N LEU A 451 12.81 38.53 -9.27
CA LEU A 451 12.29 38.46 -7.90
C LEU A 451 12.93 37.32 -7.11
N LYS A 452 13.27 37.57 -5.83
CA LYS A 452 13.78 36.54 -4.91
C LYS A 452 12.68 35.79 -4.18
N GLU A 453 11.65 36.52 -3.77
CA GLU A 453 10.50 35.99 -3.06
C GLU A 453 9.29 36.77 -3.51
N LEU A 454 8.18 36.08 -3.74
CA LEU A 454 6.94 36.65 -4.20
C LEU A 454 5.77 35.99 -3.47
N GLN A 455 4.91 36.79 -2.87
CA GLN A 455 3.65 36.38 -2.30
C GLN A 455 2.56 37.08 -3.07
N PHE A 456 1.50 36.39 -3.47
CA PHE A 456 0.35 37.06 -4.05
C PHE A 456 -0.95 36.50 -3.54
N LYS A 457 -1.95 37.36 -3.48
CA LYS A 457 -3.34 37.07 -3.23
C LYS A 457 -4.14 37.56 -4.42
N VAL A 458 -4.97 36.74 -5.04
CA VAL A 458 -5.97 37.17 -6.04
C VAL A 458 -7.33 36.70 -5.59
N GLY A 459 -8.37 37.52 -5.76
CA GLY A 459 -9.74 37.10 -5.46
C GLY A 459 -10.82 38.06 -5.96
N TYR A 460 -12.07 37.67 -5.73
CA TYR A 460 -13.25 38.48 -6.05
C TYR A 460 -14.24 38.49 -4.88
N ILE A 461 -15.00 39.57 -4.75
CA ILE A 461 -16.03 39.77 -3.72
C ILE A 461 -17.27 40.30 -4.42
N TYR A 462 -18.38 39.57 -4.31
CA TYR A 462 -19.68 40.12 -4.70
C TYR A 462 -20.14 41.12 -3.64
N SER A 463 -20.32 42.38 -4.02
CA SER A 463 -20.88 43.44 -3.18
C SER A 463 -22.40 43.41 -3.28
N PRO A 464 -23.14 42.93 -2.25
CA PRO A 464 -24.59 42.84 -2.32
C PRO A 464 -25.27 44.22 -2.35
N GLU A 465 -24.61 45.24 -1.79
CA GLU A 465 -25.08 46.63 -1.81
C GLU A 465 -24.93 47.28 -3.18
N GLN A 466 -23.85 46.99 -3.90
CA GLN A 466 -23.59 47.55 -5.24
C GLN A 466 -24.11 46.65 -6.37
N GLN A 467 -24.50 45.41 -6.05
CA GLN A 467 -24.85 44.36 -7.02
C GLN A 467 -23.74 44.06 -8.04
N GLU A 468 -22.49 44.28 -7.66
CA GLU A 468 -21.33 44.18 -8.54
C GLU A 468 -20.25 43.27 -7.93
N TYR A 469 -19.50 42.61 -8.80
CA TYR A 469 -18.29 41.86 -8.41
C TYR A 469 -17.11 42.82 -8.36
N GLN A 470 -16.43 42.84 -7.22
CA GLN A 470 -15.15 43.53 -7.02
C GLN A 470 -14.04 42.51 -7.17
N TYR A 471 -13.02 42.83 -7.95
CA TYR A 471 -11.85 41.98 -8.16
C TYR A 471 -10.63 42.67 -7.54
N GLY A 472 -9.66 41.91 -7.05
CA GLY A 472 -8.46 42.49 -6.48
C GLY A 472 -7.30 41.51 -6.44
N PHE A 473 -6.10 42.06 -6.45
CA PHE A 473 -4.89 41.33 -6.14
C PHE A 473 -4.09 42.08 -5.06
N ASP A 474 -3.28 41.35 -4.33
CA ASP A 474 -2.31 41.87 -3.37
C ASP A 474 -1.02 41.10 -3.59
N ILE A 475 0.10 41.79 -3.80
CA ILE A 475 1.37 41.16 -4.16
C ILE A 475 2.50 41.72 -3.29
N HIS A 476 3.18 40.84 -2.56
CA HIS A 476 4.33 41.16 -1.70
C HIS A 476 5.57 40.47 -2.27
N ALA A 477 6.53 41.22 -2.80
CA ALA A 477 7.82 40.67 -3.20
C ALA A 477 8.93 41.18 -2.28
N GLN A 478 10.07 40.46 -2.20
CA GLN A 478 11.30 41.08 -1.69
C GLN A 478 11.63 42.29 -2.58
N ASP A 479 11.70 43.47 -1.95
CA ASP A 479 11.89 44.80 -2.56
C ASP A 479 10.65 45.48 -3.20
N VAL A 480 9.45 44.88 -3.12
CA VAL A 480 8.18 45.52 -3.55
C VAL A 480 7.04 45.14 -2.60
N GLY A 481 6.78 45.96 -1.57
CA GLY A 481 5.63 45.79 -0.67
C GLY A 481 4.44 46.62 -1.13
N ILE A 482 3.54 46.05 -1.95
CA ILE A 482 2.44 46.81 -2.57
C ILE A 482 1.10 46.06 -2.50
N ILE A 483 0.18 46.62 -1.72
CA ILE A 483 -1.25 46.28 -1.80
C ILE A 483 -1.92 47.27 -2.77
N ARG A 484 -2.38 46.84 -3.95
CA ARG A 484 -3.16 47.66 -4.90
C ARG A 484 -4.54 47.06 -5.13
N THR A 485 -5.61 47.75 -4.73
CA THR A 485 -6.96 47.37 -5.19
C THR A 485 -7.26 48.10 -6.48
N ILE A 486 -7.27 47.39 -7.61
CA ILE A 486 -7.71 47.95 -8.88
C ILE A 486 -9.23 47.93 -8.95
N GLN A 487 -9.81 49.07 -9.23
CA GLN A 487 -11.22 49.21 -9.55
C GLN A 487 -11.38 49.80 -10.93
N TRP A 488 -12.44 49.40 -11.62
CA TRP A 488 -12.82 49.97 -12.89
C TRP A 488 -14.33 50.14 -12.93
N ASP A 489 -14.79 51.10 -13.72
CA ASP A 489 -16.21 51.30 -14.01
C ASP A 489 -16.46 50.90 -15.46
N THR A 490 -17.69 50.48 -15.76
CA THR A 490 -18.11 50.12 -17.11
C THR A 490 -19.26 51.01 -17.56
N GLU A 491 -19.09 51.70 -18.68
CA GLU A 491 -20.15 52.46 -19.33
C GLU A 491 -20.43 51.86 -20.71
N ASN A 492 -21.66 51.39 -20.92
CA ASN A 492 -22.10 50.79 -22.20
C ASN A 492 -21.20 49.64 -22.70
N GLY A 493 -20.64 48.83 -21.79
CA GLY A 493 -19.80 47.67 -22.14
C GLY A 493 -18.33 48.00 -22.44
N ASN A 494 -17.89 49.24 -22.25
CA ASN A 494 -16.48 49.65 -22.31
C ASN A 494 -15.96 50.02 -20.92
N VAL A 495 -14.65 49.95 -20.72
CA VAL A 495 -13.97 50.42 -19.49
C VAL A 495 -13.43 51.84 -19.71
N PRO A 496 -14.19 52.91 -19.38
CA PRO A 496 -13.70 54.28 -19.53
C PRO A 496 -12.68 54.67 -18.45
N ARG A 497 -12.63 53.96 -17.32
CA ARG A 497 -11.78 54.32 -16.19
C ARG A 497 -11.31 53.09 -15.42
N ILE A 498 -10.00 53.04 -15.19
CA ILE A 498 -9.34 52.15 -14.23
C ILE A 498 -8.68 53.05 -13.18
N TRP A 499 -8.75 52.70 -11.91
CA TRP A 499 -8.03 53.38 -10.85
C TRP A 499 -7.57 52.40 -9.78
N ILE A 500 -6.53 52.79 -9.06
CA ILE A 500 -5.95 52.04 -7.96
C ILE A 500 -6.39 52.71 -6.67
N LEU A 501 -6.95 51.94 -5.72
CA LEU A 501 -7.21 52.43 -4.37
C LEU A 501 -5.90 52.45 -3.58
N GLY A 502 -5.61 53.62 -2.99
CA GLY A 502 -4.32 53.94 -2.37
C GLY A 502 -3.53 54.88 -3.28
N ASP A 503 -2.99 55.97 -2.73
CA ASP A 503 -2.37 57.07 -3.49
C ASP A 503 -0.98 56.74 -4.07
N GLU A 504 -0.59 55.47 -4.12
CA GLU A 504 0.73 55.06 -4.60
C GLU A 504 0.63 54.35 -5.97
N PRO A 505 1.45 54.75 -6.96
CA PRO A 505 1.44 54.14 -8.29
C PRO A 505 1.89 52.67 -8.25
N LEU A 506 1.64 51.93 -9.33
CA LEU A 506 2.30 50.64 -9.56
C LEU A 506 3.82 50.83 -9.62
N PRO A 507 4.63 49.82 -9.27
CA PRO A 507 6.06 49.84 -9.55
C PRO A 507 6.33 50.11 -11.04
N GLY A 508 7.37 50.87 -11.34
CA GLY A 508 7.70 51.24 -12.72
C GLY A 508 8.22 50.08 -13.57
N ASP A 509 8.54 48.95 -12.95
CA ASP A 509 9.01 47.70 -13.52
C ASP A 509 7.89 46.67 -13.74
N TRP A 510 6.62 47.05 -13.52
CA TRP A 510 5.47 46.14 -13.62
C TRP A 510 4.54 46.58 -14.75
N ASP A 511 4.21 45.63 -15.62
CA ASP A 511 3.20 45.82 -16.67
C ASP A 511 1.91 45.11 -16.26
N VAL A 512 0.84 45.90 -16.07
CA VAL A 512 -0.46 45.40 -15.60
C VAL A 512 -1.54 45.74 -16.63
N TRP A 513 -2.29 44.72 -17.06
CA TRP A 513 -3.26 44.83 -18.14
C TRP A 513 -4.60 44.18 -17.78
N LEU A 514 -5.70 44.84 -18.13
CA LEU A 514 -7.07 44.35 -18.04
C LEU A 514 -7.63 44.13 -19.44
N LEU A 515 -8.01 42.90 -19.78
CA LEU A 515 -8.77 42.57 -20.99
C LEU A 515 -10.27 42.61 -20.66
N TRP A 516 -11.00 43.53 -21.30
CA TRP A 516 -12.44 43.66 -21.18
C TRP A 516 -13.09 43.82 -22.55
N ASN A 517 -14.12 43.00 -22.84
CA ASN A 517 -14.81 43.00 -24.14
C ASN A 517 -13.84 42.94 -25.34
N TYR A 518 -12.88 42.02 -25.28
CA TYR A 518 -11.82 41.82 -26.29
C TYR A 518 -10.87 43.00 -26.53
N ASN A 519 -10.86 44.01 -25.65
CA ASN A 519 -9.92 45.13 -25.70
C ASN A 519 -9.02 45.13 -24.46
N TRP A 520 -7.72 45.32 -24.68
CA TRP A 520 -6.73 45.47 -23.62
C TRP A 520 -6.67 46.91 -23.12
N TYR A 521 -6.74 47.07 -21.80
CA TYR A 521 -6.64 48.34 -21.09
C TYR A 521 -5.43 48.29 -20.15
N GLU A 522 -4.49 49.19 -20.36
CA GLU A 522 -3.32 49.36 -19.49
C GLU A 522 -3.74 49.95 -18.15
N VAL A 523 -3.29 49.35 -17.04
CA VAL A 523 -3.48 49.89 -15.69
C VAL A 523 -2.28 50.77 -15.37
N LYS A 524 -2.52 52.05 -15.06
CA LYS A 524 -1.47 53.05 -14.75
C LYS A 524 -1.56 53.57 -13.33
#